data_AF-A0A7X0D707-F1
#
_entry.id   AF-A0A7X0D707-F1
#
_cell.length_a   1.000
_cell.length_b   1.000
_cell.length_c   1.000
_cell.angle_alpha   90.00
_cell.angle_beta   90.00
_cell.angle_gamma   90.00
#
_symmetry.space_group_name_H-M   'P 1'
#
loop_
_entity.id
_entity.type
_entity.pdbx_description
1 polymer ?
#
loop_
_entity_poly.entity_id
_entity_poly.type
_entity_poly.pdbx_seq_one_letter_code
_entity_poly.pdbx_strand_id
1 'polypeptide(L)'
;MSVDSDGPEPIYRQIAAVITGRIADGTYAPNRLVPSEAAVCEEFGVSRRTARSAYQVLAEQGLVVTAPGKGTYVAPRQGSSKGKEH
;
A
#
# COMPACT_ATOMS: atom_id res chain seq x y z
N MET A 1 8.25 -12.66 -5.38
CA MET A 1 8.89 -11.52 -4.66
C MET A 1 8.75 -11.83 -3.18
N SER A 2 9.84 -12.27 -2.53
CA SER A 2 9.86 -12.50 -1.08
C SER A 2 10.27 -11.21 -0.39
N VAL A 3 9.61 -10.86 0.70
CA VAL A 3 10.02 -9.74 1.54
C VAL A 3 11.15 -10.21 2.46
N ASP A 4 12.31 -9.59 2.35
CA ASP A 4 13.50 -10.01 3.11
C ASP A 4 13.50 -9.32 4.48
N SER A 5 13.37 -10.12 5.54
CA SER A 5 13.33 -9.67 6.93
C SER A 5 14.69 -9.21 7.49
N ASP A 6 15.79 -9.56 6.80
CA ASP A 6 17.18 -9.28 7.20
C ASP A 6 17.78 -8.06 6.48
N GLY A 7 17.03 -7.46 5.54
CA GLY A 7 17.47 -6.29 4.80
C GLY A 7 17.47 -5.01 5.64
N PRO A 8 18.25 -3.98 5.23
CA PRO A 8 18.26 -2.67 5.90
C PRO A 8 16.91 -1.94 5.77
N GLU A 9 16.06 -2.35 4.82
CA GLU A 9 14.77 -1.73 4.57
C GLU A 9 13.64 -2.54 5.23
N PRO A 10 12.83 -1.92 6.09
CA PRO A 10 11.86 -2.66 6.87
C PRO A 10 10.75 -3.26 6.00
N ILE A 11 10.32 -4.48 6.33
CA ILE A 11 9.35 -5.29 5.57
C ILE A 11 8.10 -4.49 5.16
N TYR A 12 7.58 -3.64 6.05
CA TYR A 12 6.38 -2.84 5.75
C TYR A 12 6.59 -1.86 4.58
N ARG A 13 7.81 -1.34 4.39
CA ARG A 13 8.15 -0.48 3.25
C ARG A 13 8.25 -1.28 1.96
N GLN A 14 8.82 -2.48 2.02
CA GLN A 14 8.89 -3.37 0.85
C GLN A 14 7.47 -3.72 0.36
N ILE A 15 6.55 -4.07 1.28
CA ILE A 15 5.14 -4.32 0.94
C ILE A 15 4.50 -3.07 0.34
N ALA A 16 4.69 -1.90 0.95
CA ALA A 16 4.15 -0.65 0.43
C ALA A 16 4.66 -0.38 -0.99
N ALA A 17 5.96 -0.53 -1.25
CA ALA A 17 6.55 -0.35 -2.57
C ALA A 17 5.95 -1.31 -3.62
N VAL A 18 5.74 -2.58 -3.26
CA VAL A 18 5.10 -3.57 -4.14
C VAL A 18 3.67 -3.15 -4.49
N ILE A 19 2.87 -2.74 -3.50
CA ILE A 19 1.49 -2.29 -3.72
C ILE A 19 1.48 -1.00 -4.55
N THR A 20 2.37 -0.05 -4.28
CA THR A 20 2.54 1.18 -5.08
C THR A 20 2.85 0.85 -6.52
N GLY A 21 3.75 -0.10 -6.79
CA GLY A 21 4.05 -0.57 -8.14
C GLY A 21 2.82 -1.13 -8.84
N ARG A 22 2.03 -1.96 -8.16
CA ARG A 22 0.76 -2.49 -8.69
C ARG A 22 -0.28 -1.40 -8.96
N ILE A 23 -0.36 -0.35 -8.13
CA ILE A 23 -1.22 0.81 -8.39
C ILE A 23 -0.72 1.59 -9.61
N ALA A 24 0.60 1.81 -9.71
CA ALA A 24 1.22 2.59 -10.78
C ALA A 24 1.10 1.91 -12.16
N ASP A 25 1.25 0.58 -12.21
CA ASP A 25 1.08 -0.24 -13.41
C ASP A 25 -0.39 -0.45 -13.80
N GLY A 26 -1.33 -0.10 -12.92
CA GLY A 26 -2.77 -0.23 -13.17
C GLY A 26 -3.37 -1.59 -12.80
N THR A 27 -2.59 -2.49 -12.19
CA THR A 27 -3.11 -3.72 -11.54
C THR A 27 -4.20 -3.38 -10.52
N TYR A 28 -4.01 -2.30 -9.75
CA TYR A 28 -5.04 -1.75 -8.87
C TYR A 28 -5.52 -0.39 -9.39
N ALA A 29 -6.69 -0.38 -10.01
CA ALA A 29 -7.32 0.83 -10.50
C ALA A 29 -7.70 1.79 -9.34
N PRO A 30 -7.69 3.12 -9.58
CA PRO A 30 -8.21 4.09 -8.62
C PRO A 30 -9.66 3.78 -8.24
N ASN A 31 -10.05 4.06 -6.99
CA ASN A 31 -11.34 3.70 -6.39
C ASN A 31 -11.66 2.20 -6.31
N ARG A 32 -10.68 1.32 -6.58
CA ARG A 32 -10.85 -0.13 -6.49
C ARG A 32 -10.37 -0.62 -5.13
N LEU A 33 -11.03 -1.66 -4.62
CA LEU A 33 -10.61 -2.33 -3.38
C LEU A 33 -9.24 -2.97 -3.56
N VAL A 34 -8.34 -2.64 -2.63
CA VAL A 34 -7.04 -3.31 -2.46
C VAL A 34 -7.20 -4.52 -1.53
N PRO A 35 -6.24 -5.46 -1.50
CA PRO A 35 -6.26 -6.54 -0.51
C PRO A 35 -6.42 -6.00 0.92
N SER A 36 -7.09 -6.74 1.79
CA SER A 36 -7.19 -6.37 3.21
C SER A 36 -5.85 -6.62 3.92
N GLU A 37 -5.68 -6.07 5.13
CA GLU A 37 -4.52 -6.36 5.99
C GLU A 37 -4.32 -7.88 6.18
N ALA A 38 -5.41 -8.63 6.33
CA ALA A 38 -5.39 -10.09 6.43
C ALA A 38 -4.86 -10.76 5.15
N ALA A 39 -5.33 -10.32 3.98
CA ALA A 39 -4.89 -10.87 2.70
C ALA A 39 -3.39 -10.58 2.44
N VAL A 40 -2.90 -9.40 2.84
CA VAL A 40 -1.46 -9.09 2.79
C VAL A 40 -0.68 -9.95 3.78
N CYS A 41 -1.23 -10.18 4.97
CA CYS A 41 -0.68 -11.12 5.96
C CYS A 41 -0.44 -12.51 5.34
N GLU A 42 -1.44 -13.03 4.64
CA GLU A 42 -1.41 -14.35 4.01
C GLU A 42 -0.54 -14.40 2.75
N GLU A 43 -0.60 -13.37 1.89
CA GLU A 43 0.18 -13.29 0.65
C GLU A 43 1.68 -13.14 0.91
N PHE A 44 2.06 -12.34 1.90
CA PHE A 44 3.46 -12.03 2.20
C PHE A 44 4.01 -12.77 3.44
N GLY A 45 3.17 -13.53 4.16
CA GLY A 45 3.57 -14.25 5.37
C GLY A 45 3.99 -13.34 6.53
N VAL A 46 3.44 -12.11 6.59
CA VAL A 46 3.84 -11.10 7.59
C VAL A 46 2.88 -11.04 8.77
N SER A 47 3.23 -10.28 9.81
CA SER A 47 2.31 -9.99 10.92
C SER A 47 1.28 -8.91 10.53
N ARG A 48 0.10 -8.94 11.16
CA ARG A 48 -0.93 -7.89 11.00
C ARG A 48 -0.41 -6.48 11.29
N ARG A 49 0.48 -6.34 12.28
CA ARG A 49 1.15 -5.05 12.55
C ARG A 49 1.96 -4.56 11.35
N THR A 50 2.70 -5.45 10.69
CA THR A 50 3.52 -5.12 9.51
C THR A 50 2.64 -4.74 8.32
N ALA A 51 1.57 -5.50 8.07
CA ALA A 51 0.58 -5.17 7.03
C ALA A 51 -0.06 -3.80 7.31
N ARG A 52 -0.46 -3.54 8.56
CA ARG A 52 -0.99 -2.24 8.98
C ARG A 52 0.00 -1.10 8.72
N SER A 53 1.26 -1.27 9.11
CA SER A 53 2.32 -0.27 8.85
C SER A 53 2.51 -0.01 7.36
N ALA A 54 2.42 -1.03 6.51
CA ALA A 54 2.49 -0.85 5.06
C ALA A 54 1.31 -0.01 4.54
N TYR A 55 0.09 -0.30 5.01
CA TYR A 55 -1.10 0.49 4.67
C TYR A 55 -1.06 1.91 5.21
N GLN A 56 -0.48 2.14 6.39
CA GLN A 56 -0.24 3.48 6.92
C GLN A 56 0.67 4.28 6.00
N VAL A 57 1.80 3.70 5.59
CA VAL A 57 2.73 4.35 4.65
C VAL A 57 2.06 4.68 3.31
N LEU A 58 1.24 3.77 2.78
CA LEU A 58 0.47 4.02 1.56
C LEU A 58 -0.58 5.13 1.74
N ALA A 59 -1.22 5.19 2.91
CA ALA A 59 -2.21 6.22 3.23
C ALA A 59 -1.54 7.59 3.43
N GLU A 60 -0.36 7.64 4.07
CA GLU A 60 0.47 8.83 4.20
C GLU A 60 0.92 9.37 2.84
N GLN A 61 1.17 8.49 1.88
CA GLN A 61 1.46 8.85 0.48
C GLN A 61 0.22 9.24 -0.33
N GLY A 62 -0.99 9.13 0.25
CA GLY A 62 -2.24 9.39 -0.45
C GLY A 62 -2.55 8.40 -1.58
N LEU A 63 -1.99 7.18 -1.50
CA LEU A 63 -2.19 6.11 -2.50
C LEU A 63 -3.39 5.23 -2.18
N VAL A 64 -3.73 5.11 -0.89
CA VAL A 64 -4.88 4.31 -0.42
C VAL A 64 -5.67 5.08 0.62
N VAL A 65 -6.95 4.74 0.74
CA VAL A 65 -7.85 5.28 1.76
C VAL A 65 -8.60 4.13 2.40
N THR A 66 -8.62 4.12 3.73
CA THR A 66 -9.39 3.14 4.50
C THR A 66 -10.76 3.72 4.84
N ALA A 67 -11.84 3.07 4.42
CA ALA A 67 -13.19 3.41 4.86
C ALA A 67 -13.68 2.39 5.90
N PRO A 68 -14.16 2.86 7.06
CA PRO A 68 -14.75 1.99 8.07
C PRO A 68 -15.96 1.25 7.48
N GLY A 69 -15.98 -0.07 7.65
CA GLY A 69 -17.04 -0.95 7.14
C GLY A 69 -17.01 -1.24 5.64
N LYS A 70 -16.16 -0.58 4.84
CA LYS A 70 -16.04 -0.81 3.39
C LYS A 70 -14.69 -1.37 2.96
N GLY A 71 -13.69 -1.34 3.85
CA GLY A 71 -12.33 -1.81 3.58
C GLY A 71 -11.41 -0.71 3.06
N THR A 72 -10.28 -1.10 2.48
CA THR A 72 -9.28 -0.17 1.93
C THR A 72 -9.38 -0.14 0.40
N TYR A 73 -9.33 1.06 -0.18
CA TYR A 73 -9.39 1.27 -1.62
C TYR A 73 -8.24 2.16 -2.09
N VAL A 74 -7.86 2.03 -3.35
CA VAL A 74 -6.88 2.92 -3.99
C VAL A 74 -7.48 4.32 -4.03
N ALA A 75 -6.71 5.30 -3.55
CA ALA A 75 -7.11 6.68 -3.61
C ALA A 75 -7.36 7.08 -5.08
N PRO A 76 -8.41 7.87 -5.36
CA PRO A 76 -8.61 8.41 -6.69
C PRO A 76 -7.35 9.20 -7.05
N ARG A 77 -6.65 8.78 -8.11
CA ARG A 77 -5.48 9.49 -8.64
C ARG A 77 -5.94 10.91 -8.95
N GLN A 78 -5.67 11.84 -8.04
CA GLN A 78 -5.79 13.25 -8.37
C GLN A 78 -4.79 13.45 -9.50
N GLY A 79 -5.29 13.89 -10.64
CA GLY A 79 -4.49 14.00 -11.87
C GLY A 79 -3.14 14.65 -11.55
N SER A 80 -2.09 13.97 -12.01
CA SER A 80 -0.69 14.39 -12.06
C SER A 80 -0.45 15.91 -11.91
N SER A 81 -0.12 16.42 -10.71
CA SER A 81 0.62 17.69 -10.53
C SER A 81 0.81 18.07 -9.06
N LYS A 82 1.99 17.80 -8.50
CA LYS A 82 2.68 18.67 -7.53
C LYS A 82 4.15 18.22 -7.54
N GLY A 83 5.09 18.93 -8.14
CA GLY A 83 5.37 20.33 -7.81
C GLY A 83 5.82 20.39 -6.36
N LYS A 84 7.00 19.86 -6.03
CA LYS A 84 7.71 20.28 -4.81
C LYS A 84 8.27 21.67 -5.11
N GLU A 85 7.56 22.67 -4.64
CA GLU A 85 8.00 24.04 -4.33
C GLU A 85 7.45 24.23 -2.91
N HIS A 86 8.19 24.59 -1.85
CA HIS A 86 9.45 25.28 -1.60
C HIS A 86 10.37 24.48 -0.67
#